data_AF-A0A7W0NBX6-F1
#
_entry.id   AF-A0A7W0NBX6-F1
#
_cell.length_a   1.000
_cell.length_b   1.000
_cell.length_c   1.000
_cell.angle_alpha   90.00
_cell.angle_beta   90.00
_cell.angle_gamma   90.00
#
_symmetry.space_group_name_H-M   'P 1'
#
loop_
_entity.id
_entity.type
_entity.pdbx_description
1 polymer ?
#
loop_
_entity_poly.entity_id
_entity_poly.type
_entity_poly.pdbx_seq_one_letter_code
_entity_poly.pdbx_strand_id
1 'polypeptide(L)'
;MSASSPRGLPVPSGATVTRNGVRFAVWAPNAARLDVQIETGSAGETAFHPLALGQDGRFAGEVAGIGAGTRYRFRLDGEHSYP
;
A
#
# COMPACT_ATOMS: atom_id res chain seq x y z
N MET A 1 -4.06 -0.02 31.45
CA MET A 1 -5.31 0.34 30.73
C MET A 1 -5.01 0.20 29.24
N SER A 2 -5.47 -0.88 28.61
CA SER A 2 -5.21 -1.09 27.17
C SER A 2 -6.41 -0.53 26.41
N ALA A 3 -6.22 0.55 25.67
CA ALA A 3 -7.25 1.12 24.83
C ALA A 3 -7.53 0.13 23.68
N SER A 4 -8.72 -0.47 23.66
CA SER A 4 -9.19 -1.20 22.49
C SER A 4 -9.25 -0.24 21.31
N SER A 5 -8.41 -0.47 20.30
CA SER A 5 -8.56 0.18 19.01
C SER A 5 -9.99 -0.05 18.49
N PRO A 6 -10.70 0.98 18.00
CA PRO A 6 -12.01 0.79 17.41
C PRO A 6 -11.87 -0.23 16.27
N ARG A 7 -12.76 -1.24 16.23
CA ARG A 7 -12.82 -2.19 15.11
C ARG A 7 -13.24 -1.41 13.87
N GLY A 8 -12.27 -0.86 13.15
CA GLY A 8 -12.48 -0.31 11.83
C GLY A 8 -13.01 -1.41 10.92
N LEU A 9 -13.89 -1.04 9.98
CA LEU A 9 -14.28 -1.94 8.90
C LEU A 9 -13.01 -2.48 8.22
N PRO A 10 -13.00 -3.74 7.77
CA PRO A 10 -11.86 -4.33 7.08
C PRO A 10 -11.40 -3.42 5.95
N VAL A 11 -10.10 -3.15 5.86
CA VAL A 11 -9.54 -2.36 4.77
C VAL A 11 -9.76 -3.16 3.47
N PRO A 12 -10.44 -2.59 2.46
CA PRO A 12 -10.56 -3.25 1.17
C PRO A 12 -9.17 -3.55 0.61
N SER A 13 -8.95 -4.76 0.11
CA SER A 13 -7.71 -5.09 -0.61
C SER A 13 -7.65 -4.32 -1.93
N GLY A 14 -6.43 -4.01 -2.38
CA GLY A 14 -6.15 -3.23 -3.58
C GLY A 14 -5.89 -1.76 -3.26
N ALA A 15 -6.24 -0.89 -4.22
CA ALA A 15 -6.08 0.55 -4.13
C ALA A 15 -7.45 1.21 -3.94
N THR A 16 -7.57 2.04 -2.90
CA THR A 16 -8.77 2.82 -2.60
C THR A 16 -8.41 4.30 -2.62
N VAL A 17 -9.00 5.08 -3.52
CA VAL A 17 -8.85 6.53 -3.54
C VAL A 17 -9.47 7.12 -2.28
N THR A 18 -8.70 7.95 -1.57
CA THR A 18 -9.12 8.68 -0.38
C THR A 18 -9.22 10.18 -0.70
N ARG A 19 -9.56 11.00 0.30
CA ARG A 19 -9.52 12.47 0.15
C ARG A 19 -8.09 13.02 0.02
N ASN A 20 -7.10 12.32 0.56
CA ASN A 20 -5.73 12.83 0.68
C ASN A 20 -4.74 12.10 -0.25
N GLY A 21 -5.17 11.02 -0.90
CA GLY A 21 -4.30 10.18 -1.69
C GLY A 21 -4.94 8.87 -2.11
N VAL A 22 -4.14 7.81 -2.11
CA VAL A 22 -4.61 6.45 -2.34
C VAL A 22 -4.12 5.56 -1.20
N ARG A 23 -5.06 4.84 -0.59
CA ARG A 23 -4.77 3.80 0.39
C ARG A 23 -4.57 2.48 -0.33
N PHE A 24 -3.47 1.81 -0.03
CA PHE A 24 -3.15 0.48 -0.54
C PHE A 24 -3.28 -0.53 0.60
N ALA A 25 -3.82 -1.70 0.28
CA ALA A 25 -3.83 -2.82 1.20
C ALA A 25 -3.76 -4.15 0.45
N VAL A 26 -2.90 -5.08 0.88
CA VAL A 26 -2.72 -6.36 0.19
C VAL A 26 -2.38 -7.46 1.19
N TRP A 27 -3.04 -8.60 1.06
CA TRP A 27 -2.72 -9.77 1.86
C TRP A 27 -1.50 -10.47 1.26
N ALA A 28 -0.42 -10.55 2.03
CA ALA A 28 0.85 -11.13 1.59
C ALA A 28 1.58 -11.74 2.80
N PRO A 29 1.01 -12.78 3.44
CA PRO A 29 1.49 -13.27 4.74
C PRO A 29 2.90 -13.87 4.70
N ASN A 30 3.38 -14.21 3.50
CA ASN A 30 4.71 -14.80 3.30
C ASN A 30 5.78 -13.75 2.93
N ALA A 31 5.40 -12.48 2.71
CA ALA A 31 6.36 -11.41 2.42
C ALA A 31 6.91 -10.84 3.73
N ALA A 32 8.21 -10.54 3.76
CA ALA A 32 8.85 -9.86 4.89
C ALA A 32 8.74 -8.33 4.77
N ARG A 33 8.78 -7.80 3.54
CA ARG A 33 8.58 -6.38 3.23
C ARG A 33 7.70 -6.21 2.00
N LEU A 34 6.94 -5.13 1.99
CA LEU A 34 6.16 -4.75 0.82
C LEU A 34 6.17 -3.24 0.61
N ASP A 35 6.52 -2.83 -0.60
CA ASP A 35 6.50 -1.43 -1.04
C ASP A 35 5.44 -1.25 -2.14
N VAL A 36 4.78 -0.10 -2.19
CA VAL A 36 4.05 0.36 -3.36
C VAL A 36 5.01 1.16 -4.23
N GLN A 37 5.27 0.67 -5.42
CA GLN A 37 5.99 1.38 -6.47
C GLN A 37 5.00 2.25 -7.23
N ILE A 38 5.24 3.56 -7.26
CA ILE A 38 4.46 4.54 -8.02
C ILE A 38 5.30 5.00 -9.20
N GLU A 39 4.74 4.93 -10.42
CA GLU A 39 5.34 5.55 -11.60
C GLU A 39 5.13 7.07 -11.51
N THR A 40 6.22 7.84 -11.50
CA THR A 40 6.25 9.29 -11.37
C THR A 40 6.79 9.94 -12.64
N GLY A 41 6.18 11.05 -13.05
CA GLY A 41 6.62 11.83 -14.21
C GLY A 41 6.47 11.11 -15.55
N SER A 42 6.92 11.78 -16.61
CA SER A 42 6.83 11.30 -18.00
C SER A 42 8.01 10.42 -18.43
N ALA A 43 9.11 10.40 -17.66
CA ALA A 43 10.33 9.66 -17.96
C ALA A 43 10.36 8.25 -17.33
N GLY A 44 9.27 7.80 -16.68
CA GLY A 44 9.20 6.49 -16.04
C GLY A 44 10.02 6.39 -14.74
N GLU A 45 10.26 7.50 -14.06
CA GLU A 45 10.83 7.49 -12.71
C GLU A 45 9.88 6.73 -11.77
N THR A 46 10.42 6.12 -10.72
CA THR A 46 9.60 5.36 -9.77
C THR A 46 9.96 5.69 -8.34
N ALA A 47 8.94 5.99 -7.55
CA ALA A 47 9.03 6.14 -6.10
C ALA A 47 8.53 4.87 -5.39
N PHE A 48 9.20 4.46 -4.32
CA PHE A 48 8.81 3.31 -3.51
C PHE A 48 8.30 3.78 -2.15
N HIS A 49 7.12 3.30 -1.76
CA HIS A 49 6.45 3.65 -0.52
C HIS A 49 6.22 2.39 0.33
N PRO A 50 6.90 2.21 1.46
CA PRO A 50 6.74 1.01 2.28
C PRO A 50 5.34 0.93 2.88
N LEU A 51 4.77 -0.27 2.89
CA LEU A 51 3.53 -0.58 3.59
C LEU A 51 3.84 -1.23 4.95
N ALA A 52 2.98 -0.97 5.94
CA ALA A 52 3.09 -1.56 7.27
C ALA A 52 2.37 -2.91 7.33
N LEU A 53 3.02 -3.92 7.89
CA LEU A 53 2.40 -5.22 8.17
C LEU A 53 1.43 -5.12 9.35
N GLY A 54 0.17 -5.43 9.11
CA GLY A 54 -0.88 -5.58 10.11
C GLY A 54 -0.89 -6.98 10.76
N GLN A 55 -1.58 -7.10 11.89
CA GLN A 55 -1.69 -8.36 12.63
C GLN A 55 -2.49 -9.46 11.88
N ASP A 56 -3.25 -9.09 10.85
CA ASP A 56 -4.03 -9.99 9.99
C ASP A 56 -3.21 -10.51 8.78
N GLY A 57 -1.90 -10.24 8.73
CA GLY A 57 -1.04 -10.65 7.61
C GLY A 57 -1.20 -9.78 6.36
N ARG A 58 -1.87 -8.63 6.49
CA ARG A 58 -2.07 -7.67 5.42
C ARG A 58 -1.09 -6.51 5.55
N PHE A 59 -0.45 -6.15 4.45
CA PHE A 59 0.31 -4.92 4.35
C PHE A 59 -0.63 -3.78 3.96
N ALA A 60 -0.54 -2.63 4.63
CA ALA A 60 -1.34 -1.46 4.31
C ALA A 60 -0.61 -0.13 4.54
N GLY A 61 -1.01 0.90 3.81
CA GLY A 61 -0.47 2.27 3.93
C GLY A 61 -1.18 3.24 2.99
N GLU A 62 -0.92 4.53 3.14
CA GLU A 62 -1.49 5.59 2.30
C GLU A 62 -0.38 6.40 1.66
N VAL A 63 -0.48 6.62 0.35
CA VAL A 63 0.40 7.50 -0.41
C VAL A 63 -0.37 8.78 -0.69
N ALA A 64 0.09 9.89 -0.11
CA ALA A 64 -0.55 11.19 -0.26
C ALA A 64 -0.31 11.81 -1.64
N GLY A 65 -1.23 12.67 -2.08
CA GLY A 65 -1.06 13.49 -3.29
C GLY A 65 -1.23 12.77 -4.63
N ILE A 66 -1.53 11.46 -4.61
CA ILE A 66 -1.87 10.68 -5.81
C ILE A 66 -3.37 10.40 -5.89
N GLY A 67 -3.86 9.97 -7.04
CA GLY A 67 -5.30 9.78 -7.26
C GLY A 67 -5.66 8.76 -8.32
N ALA A 68 -6.91 8.81 -8.77
CA ALA A 68 -7.37 7.94 -9.85
C ALA A 68 -6.51 8.14 -11.12
N GLY A 69 -6.14 7.03 -11.78
CA GLY A 69 -5.25 7.04 -12.94
C GLY A 69 -3.76 6.91 -12.61
N THR A 70 -3.34 7.04 -11.35
CA THR A 70 -1.96 6.76 -10.95
C THR A 70 -1.61 5.29 -11.17
N ARG A 71 -0.50 5.05 -11.88
CA ARG A 71 0.02 3.71 -12.15
C ARG A 71 0.88 3.25 -10.99
N TYR A 72 0.66 2.01 -10.54
CA TYR A 72 1.36 1.45 -9.39
C TYR A 72 1.64 -0.04 -9.55
N ARG A 73 2.59 -0.55 -8.75
CA ARG A 73 2.89 -1.97 -8.56
C ARG A 73 3.19 -2.30 -7.10
N PHE A 74 3.01 -3.55 -6.68
CA PHE A 74 3.42 -4.05 -5.36
C PHE A 74 4.78 -4.72 -5.44
N ARG A 75 5.80 -4.19 -4.76
CA ARG A 75 7.13 -4.79 -4.71
C ARG A 75 7.28 -5.62 -3.45
N LEU A 76 7.47 -6.93 -3.60
CA LEU A 76 7.69 -7.85 -2.49
C LEU A 76 9.19 -7.98 -2.21
N ASP A 77 9.56 -7.89 -0.94
CA ASP A 77 10.90 -8.12 -0.39
C ASP A 77 12.04 -7.30 -1.02
N GLY A 78 11.70 -6.28 -1.81
CA GLY A 78 12.67 -5.50 -2.57
C GLY A 78 13.11 -6.16 -3.88
N GLU A 79 12.40 -7.15 -4.40
CA GLU A 79 12.83 -7.88 -5.60
C GLU A 79 11.87 -7.67 -6.76
N HIS A 80 10.68 -8.25 -6.68
CA HIS A 80 9.73 -8.32 -7.80
C HIS A 80 8.53 -7.41 -7.58
N SER A 81 8.13 -6.69 -8.63
CA SER A 81 7.00 -5.76 -8.65
C SER A 81 5.81 -6.33 -9.41
N TYR A 82 4.63 -6.20 -8.81
CA TYR A 82 3.42 -6.92 -9.19
C TYR A 82 2.16 -6.02 -9.46
N PRO A 83 1.02 -6.47 -10.06
CA PRO A 83 0.66 -7.87 -10.23
C PRO A 83 1.77 -8.64 -10.88
#